data_AF-A0A091SC52-F1
#
_entry.id   AF-A0A091SC52-F1
#
_cell.length_a   1.000
_cell.length_b   1.000
_cell.length_c   1.000
_cell.angle_alpha   90.00
_cell.angle_beta   90.00
_cell.angle_gamma   90.00
#
_symmetry.space_group_name_H-M   'P 1'
#
loop_
_entity.id
_entity.type
_entity.pdbx_description
1 polymer ?
#
loop_
_entity_poly.entity_id
_entity_poly.type
_entity_poly.pdbx_seq_one_letter_code
_entity_poly.pdbx_strand_id
1 'polypeptide(L)'
;MPCIYIPPENRFKYIWKKLIQNQTAYTLPNDTSIMEVCRGRQSVTYQCETRRRKKGSTIASVKYTVHAATEMQAEEPKRIRTGHSRKETDAILIFCLVIGIIATVGMISAMIFMILQWGVIKSFWKSKSGQDNQEKLTNKRLLHNLE
;
A
#
# COMPACT_ATOMS: atom_id res chain seq x y z
N MET A 1 -53.61 23.77 -12.13
CA MET A 1 -52.91 23.94 -10.84
C MET A 1 -51.64 24.75 -11.10
N PRO A 2 -51.46 25.95 -10.52
CA PRO A 2 -50.24 26.73 -10.74
C PRO A 2 -49.14 26.27 -9.78
N CYS A 3 -47.99 25.86 -10.33
CA CYS A 3 -46.80 25.52 -9.55
C CYS A 3 -46.09 26.81 -9.12
N ILE A 4 -45.80 26.93 -7.82
CA ILE A 4 -45.01 28.04 -7.28
C ILE A 4 -43.54 27.63 -7.33
N TYR A 5 -42.77 28.26 -8.23
CA TYR A 5 -41.32 28.14 -8.29
C TYR A 5 -40.67 29.23 -7.45
N ILE A 6 -39.96 28.84 -6.38
CA ILE A 6 -39.18 29.75 -5.54
C ILE A 6 -37.70 29.38 -5.74
N PRO A 7 -36.88 30.26 -6.36
CA PRO A 7 -35.46 29.97 -6.60
C PRO A 7 -34.68 29.81 -5.27
N PRO A 8 -33.59 29.01 -5.25
CA PRO A 8 -33.01 28.52 -4.00
C PRO A 8 -31.95 29.44 -3.36
N GLU A 9 -31.91 30.75 -3.60
CA GLU A 9 -30.78 31.57 -3.15
C GLU A 9 -30.77 31.92 -1.65
N ASN A 10 -31.88 31.75 -0.90
CA ASN A 10 -31.96 32.25 0.49
C ASN A 10 -32.77 31.36 1.46
N ARG A 11 -32.96 30.07 1.14
CA ARG A 11 -33.72 29.16 2.02
C ARG A 11 -32.98 28.81 3.31
N PHE A 12 -31.65 28.85 3.27
CA PHE A 12 -30.79 28.42 4.34
C PHE A 12 -29.93 29.59 4.84
N LYS A 13 -29.67 29.58 6.15
CA LYS A 13 -28.74 30.47 6.83
C LYS A 13 -27.62 29.61 7.39
N TYR A 14 -26.38 29.97 7.11
CA TYR A 14 -25.21 29.31 7.65
C TYR A 14 -24.70 30.12 8.84
N ILE A 15 -24.51 29.47 9.99
CA ILE A 15 -23.99 30.10 11.20
C ILE A 15 -22.71 29.38 11.57
N TRP A 16 -21.59 30.10 11.48
CA TRP A 16 -20.30 29.56 11.84
C TRP A 16 -20.01 29.82 13.32
N LYS A 17 -19.50 28.80 13.99
CA LYS A 17 -19.06 28.85 15.38
C LYS A 17 -17.64 28.34 15.49
N LYS A 18 -16.79 29.06 16.19
CA LYS A 18 -15.49 28.58 16.64
C LYS A 18 -15.67 27.85 17.97
N LEU A 19 -15.31 26.58 17.99
CA LEU A 19 -15.31 25.74 19.19
C LEU A 19 -13.94 25.85 19.84
N ILE A 20 -13.92 26.35 21.08
CA ILE A 20 -12.72 26.42 21.92
C ILE A 20 -12.92 25.44 23.06
N GLN A 21 -11.91 24.61 23.34
CA GLN A 21 -11.96 23.66 24.44
C GLN A 21 -12.12 24.43 25.76
N ASN A 22 -13.09 24.01 26.59
CA ASN A 22 -13.45 24.64 27.87
C ASN A 22 -14.02 26.07 27.79
N GLN A 23 -14.49 26.53 26.63
CA GLN A 23 -15.19 27.80 26.50
C GLN A 23 -16.49 27.65 25.70
N THR A 24 -17.41 28.60 25.87
CA THR A 24 -18.63 28.66 25.06
C THR A 24 -18.30 28.92 23.59
N ALA A 25 -18.98 28.21 22.69
CA ALA A 25 -18.76 28.35 21.26
C ALA A 25 -18.97 29.80 20.80
N TYR A 26 -17.96 30.39 20.17
CA TYR A 26 -18.00 31.77 19.69
C TYR A 26 -18.61 31.81 18.28
N THR A 27 -19.71 32.54 18.10
CA THR A 27 -20.34 32.68 16.77
C THR A 27 -19.59 33.73 15.96
N LEU A 28 -19.20 33.38 14.74
CA LEU A 28 -18.48 34.26 13.82
C LEU A 28 -19.46 35.24 13.14
N PRO A 29 -19.02 36.47 12.81
CA PRO A 29 -19.89 37.51 12.26
C PRO A 29 -20.25 37.31 10.77
N ASN A 30 -19.48 36.53 10.00
CA ASN A 30 -19.74 36.28 8.57
C ASN A 30 -20.52 34.98 8.36
N ASP A 31 -21.81 35.11 8.10
CA ASP A 31 -22.80 34.02 7.91
C ASP A 31 -22.83 33.47 6.46
N THR A 32 -21.68 33.37 5.80
CA THR A 32 -21.57 32.90 4.41
C THR A 32 -21.48 31.37 4.32
N SER A 33 -21.85 30.81 3.18
CA SER A 33 -21.68 29.36 2.91
C SER A 33 -20.21 28.93 2.81
N ILE A 34 -19.32 29.88 2.58
CA ILE A 34 -17.87 29.69 2.45
C ILE A 34 -17.20 30.35 3.65
N MET A 35 -16.26 29.64 4.29
CA MET A 35 -15.43 30.16 5.36
C MET A 35 -13.96 29.94 5.01
N GLU A 36 -13.21 31.03 4.91
CA GLU A 36 -11.77 31.01 4.72
C GLU A 36 -11.08 31.00 6.09
N VAL A 37 -10.16 30.06 6.29
CA VAL A 37 -9.42 29.92 7.55
C VAL A 37 -7.94 29.74 7.28
N CYS A 38 -7.13 30.63 7.83
CA CYS A 38 -5.69 30.49 7.82
C CYS A 38 -5.24 29.53 8.94
N ARG A 39 -4.24 28.69 8.64
CA ARG A 39 -3.63 27.82 9.66
C ARG A 39 -2.84 28.67 10.65
N GLY A 40 -3.11 28.46 11.93
CA GLY A 40 -2.40 29.11 13.03
C GLY A 40 -1.39 28.17 13.71
N ARG A 41 -0.89 28.63 14.86
CA ARG A 41 -0.01 27.86 15.76
C ARG A 41 -0.73 26.80 16.58
N GLN A 42 -2.06 26.89 16.68
CA GLN A 42 -2.90 25.98 17.47
C GLN A 42 -4.01 25.42 16.59
N SER A 43 -4.42 24.19 16.92
CA SER A 43 -5.55 23.53 16.27
C SER A 43 -6.87 24.16 16.71
N VAL A 44 -7.75 24.39 15.75
CA VAL A 44 -9.04 25.06 15.98
C VAL A 44 -10.15 24.28 15.28
N THR A 45 -11.24 24.04 16.01
CA THR A 45 -12.44 23.41 15.47
C THR A 45 -13.49 24.47 15.17
N TYR A 46 -14.06 24.42 13.97
CA TYR A 46 -15.17 25.24 13.53
C TYR A 46 -16.41 24.36 13.33
N GLN A 47 -17.58 24.92 13.57
CA GLN A 47 -18.86 24.28 13.38
C GLN A 47 -19.76 25.19 12.55
N CYS A 48 -20.24 24.69 11.41
CA CYS A 48 -21.26 25.35 10.62
C CYS A 48 -22.62 24.72 10.93
N GLU A 49 -23.56 25.53 11.39
CA GLU A 49 -24.97 25.15 11.49
C GLU A 49 -25.74 25.67 10.29
N THR A 50 -26.32 24.76 9.52
CA THR A 50 -27.27 25.11 8.45
C THR A 50 -28.66 25.20 9.06
N ARG A 51 -29.25 26.38 9.07
CA ARG A 51 -30.59 26.64 9.58
C ARG A 51 -31.55 27.00 8.46
N ARG A 52 -32.81 26.63 8.59
CA ARG A 52 -33.86 27.05 7.66
C ARG A 52 -34.35 28.45 8.05
N ARG A 53 -34.20 29.46 7.18
CA ARG A 53 -34.55 30.87 7.50
C ARG A 53 -35.98 31.02 8.03
N LYS A 54 -36.95 30.35 7.43
CA LYS A 54 -38.38 30.47 7.80
C LYS A 54 -38.78 29.80 9.12
N LYS A 55 -38.02 28.80 9.59
CA LYS A 55 -38.39 27.99 10.77
C LYS A 55 -37.39 28.11 11.93
N GLY A 56 -36.21 28.70 11.71
CA GLY A 56 -35.15 28.82 12.70
C GLY A 56 -34.47 27.50 13.10
N SER A 57 -35.02 26.35 12.70
CA SER A 57 -34.50 25.02 13.03
C SER A 57 -33.19 24.73 12.30
N THR A 58 -32.20 24.24 13.04
CA THR A 58 -30.99 23.62 12.49
C THR A 58 -31.37 22.32 11.80
N ILE A 59 -30.98 22.17 10.54
CA ILE A 59 -31.24 20.98 9.72
C ILE A 59 -29.99 20.14 9.49
N ALA A 60 -28.81 20.75 9.62
CA ALA A 60 -27.53 20.08 9.49
C ALA A 60 -26.49 20.84 10.30
N SER A 61 -25.47 20.11 10.77
CA SER A 61 -24.30 20.68 11.41
C SER A 61 -23.06 19.99 10.89
N VAL A 62 -22.08 20.76 10.43
CA VAL A 62 -20.79 20.25 9.98
C VAL A 62 -19.72 20.75 10.94
N LYS A 63 -18.82 19.87 11.37
CA LYS A 63 -17.65 20.24 12.18
C LYS A 63 -16.39 20.06 11.35
N TYR A 64 -15.51 21.05 11.39
CA TYR A 64 -14.27 21.06 10.65
C TYR A 64 -13.12 21.46 11.57
N THR A 65 -12.09 20.63 11.66
CA THR A 65 -10.92 20.89 12.51
C THR A 65 -9.75 21.29 11.63
N VAL A 66 -9.25 22.51 11.85
CA VAL A 66 -8.02 23.01 11.25
C VAL A 66 -6.89 22.70 12.20
N HIS A 67 -6.03 21.75 11.82
CA HIS A 67 -4.84 21.43 12.59
C HIS A 67 -3.77 22.51 12.48
N ALA A 68 -2.99 22.67 13.54
CA ALA A 68 -1.86 23.58 13.58
C ALA A 68 -0.83 23.25 12.49
N ALA A 69 -0.13 24.28 11.99
CA ALA A 69 0.92 24.08 10.99
C ALA A 69 2.08 23.19 11.52
N THR A 70 2.38 23.30 12.81
CA THR A 70 3.41 22.51 13.51
C THR A 70 3.00 21.05 13.71
N GLU A 71 1.71 20.76 13.88
CA GLU A 71 1.21 19.38 13.97
C GLU A 71 1.35 18.64 12.63
N MET A 72 1.21 19.34 11.50
CA MET A 72 1.37 18.70 10.19
C MET A 72 2.81 18.28 9.91
N GLN A 73 3.83 18.97 10.43
CA GLN A 73 5.22 18.50 10.30
C GLN A 73 5.50 17.27 11.18
N ALA A 74 4.84 17.17 12.34
CA ALA A 74 4.88 15.95 13.16
C ALA A 74 4.02 14.81 12.58
N GLU A 75 3.00 15.14 11.77
CA GLU A 75 2.07 14.19 11.12
C GLU A 75 2.39 13.91 9.63
N GLU A 76 3.40 14.56 9.05
CA GLU A 76 3.93 14.26 7.72
C GLU A 76 4.51 12.84 7.56
N PRO A 77 4.85 12.06 8.61
CA PRO A 77 5.04 10.61 8.45
C PRO A 77 3.73 9.80 8.45
N LYS A 78 2.56 10.39 8.75
CA LYS A 78 1.34 9.62 9.11
C LYS A 78 0.15 9.81 8.14
N ARG A 79 0.05 10.90 7.38
CA ARG A 79 -1.07 11.11 6.43
C ARG A 79 -1.04 10.28 5.15
N ILE A 80 0.03 9.48 4.93
CA ILE A 80 0.00 8.40 3.93
C ILE A 80 -1.01 7.29 4.34
N ARG A 81 -1.63 7.35 5.53
CA ARG A 81 -2.41 6.24 6.06
C ARG A 81 -3.85 6.05 5.54
N THR A 82 -4.48 7.04 4.91
CA THR A 82 -5.79 6.81 4.24
C THR A 82 -5.65 6.29 2.81
N GLY A 83 -4.42 6.23 2.27
CA GLY A 83 -4.04 5.45 1.08
C GLY A 83 -3.15 4.24 1.39
N HIS A 84 -2.93 3.91 2.68
CA HIS A 84 -1.98 2.88 3.11
C HIS A 84 -2.38 1.49 2.63
N SER A 85 -3.67 1.16 2.65
CA SER A 85 -4.11 -0.21 2.33
C SER A 85 -3.93 -0.56 0.85
N ARG A 86 -3.72 0.43 -0.03
CA ARG A 86 -3.38 0.17 -1.43
C ARG A 86 -1.86 0.17 -1.62
N LYS A 87 -1.13 1.13 -1.02
CA LYS A 87 0.32 1.25 -1.17
C LYS A 87 1.15 0.19 -0.42
N GLU A 88 0.72 -0.24 0.78
CA GLU A 88 1.38 -1.37 1.47
C GLU A 88 1.10 -2.68 0.75
N THR A 89 -0.13 -2.89 0.28
CA THR A 89 -0.46 -4.07 -0.51
C THR A 89 0.32 -4.09 -1.81
N ASP A 90 0.46 -2.96 -2.50
CA ASP A 90 1.29 -2.85 -3.70
C ASP A 90 2.77 -3.16 -3.40
N ALA A 91 3.33 -2.65 -2.30
CA ALA A 91 4.73 -2.93 -1.93
C ALA A 91 4.97 -4.41 -1.56
N ILE A 92 4.05 -5.01 -0.81
CA ILE A 92 4.10 -6.44 -0.45
C ILE A 92 3.93 -7.30 -1.72
N LEU A 93 3.01 -6.95 -2.61
CA LEU A 93 2.81 -7.64 -3.88
C LEU A 93 4.05 -7.57 -4.76
N ILE A 94 4.70 -6.40 -4.87
CA ILE A 94 5.96 -6.23 -5.61
C ILE A 94 7.06 -7.09 -4.98
N PHE A 95 7.18 -7.09 -3.65
CA PHE A 95 8.17 -7.90 -2.95
C PHE A 95 7.96 -9.40 -3.17
N CYS A 96 6.72 -9.89 -3.04
CA CYS A 96 6.36 -11.27 -3.33
C CYS A 96 6.62 -11.64 -4.80
N LEU A 97 6.33 -10.74 -5.74
CA LEU A 97 6.59 -10.95 -7.17
C LEU A 97 8.09 -11.08 -7.44
N VAL A 98 8.92 -10.20 -6.87
CA VAL A 98 10.37 -10.23 -7.03
C VAL A 98 10.95 -11.51 -6.44
N ILE A 99 10.55 -11.90 -5.22
CA ILE A 99 10.99 -13.16 -4.61
C ILE A 99 10.52 -14.36 -5.44
N GLY A 100 9.29 -14.35 -5.94
CA GLY A 100 8.73 -15.41 -6.78
C GLY A 100 9.51 -15.61 -8.07
N ILE A 101 9.90 -14.52 -8.74
CA ILE A 101 10.73 -14.56 -9.95
C ILE A 101 12.10 -15.15 -9.63
N ILE A 102 12.76 -14.69 -8.57
CA ILE A 102 14.08 -15.20 -8.15
C ILE A 102 14.00 -16.70 -7.82
N ALA A 103 12.97 -17.11 -7.07
CA ALA A 103 12.77 -18.52 -6.72
C ALA A 103 12.53 -19.38 -7.96
N THR A 104 11.73 -18.90 -8.92
CA THR A 104 11.43 -19.63 -10.16
C THR A 104 12.66 -19.79 -11.03
N VAL A 105 13.45 -18.73 -11.20
CA VAL A 105 14.74 -18.79 -11.91
C VAL A 105 15.70 -19.75 -11.21
N GLY A 106 15.74 -19.72 -9.87
CA GLY A 106 16.55 -20.65 -9.06
C GLY A 106 16.15 -22.11 -9.26
N MET A 107 14.84 -22.40 -9.29
CA MET A 107 14.33 -23.75 -9.52
C MET A 107 14.66 -24.27 -10.92
N ILE A 108 14.46 -23.44 -11.95
CA ILE A 108 14.82 -23.80 -13.34
C ILE A 108 16.32 -24.06 -13.44
N SER A 109 17.13 -23.19 -12.85
CA SER A 109 18.58 -23.35 -12.83
C SER A 109 18.99 -24.65 -12.13
N ALA A 110 18.42 -24.96 -10.96
CA ALA A 110 18.68 -26.19 -10.23
C ALA A 110 18.31 -27.43 -11.05
N MET A 111 17.17 -27.44 -11.75
CA MET A 111 16.79 -28.54 -12.63
C MET A 111 17.80 -28.75 -13.77
N ILE A 112 18.26 -27.66 -14.40
CA ILE A 112 19.29 -27.72 -15.44
C ILE A 112 20.61 -28.26 -14.86
N PHE A 113 21.04 -27.75 -13.71
CA PHE A 113 22.25 -28.25 -13.04
C PHE A 113 22.14 -29.72 -12.68
N MET A 114 20.99 -30.20 -12.20
CA MET A 114 20.78 -31.61 -11.92
C MET A 114 20.91 -32.47 -13.17
N ILE A 115 20.41 -32.01 -14.32
CA ILE A 115 20.54 -32.72 -15.60
C ILE A 115 21.99 -32.69 -16.09
N LEU A 116 22.69 -31.55 -15.98
CA LEU A 116 24.09 -31.42 -16.37
C LEU A 116 25.00 -32.26 -15.48
N GLN A 117 24.81 -32.20 -14.17
CA GLN A 117 25.54 -33.02 -13.20
C GLN A 117 25.23 -34.50 -13.39
N TRP A 118 23.98 -34.87 -13.69
CA TRP A 118 23.64 -36.24 -14.08
C TRP A 118 24.36 -36.67 -15.37
N GLY A 119 24.47 -35.79 -16.37
CA GLY A 119 25.24 -36.03 -17.58
C GLY A 119 26.73 -36.23 -17.32
N VAL A 120 27.32 -35.41 -16.44
CA VAL A 120 28.73 -35.51 -16.03
C VAL A 120 28.95 -36.80 -15.23
N ILE A 121 28.14 -37.08 -14.22
CA ILE A 121 28.21 -38.32 -13.41
C ILE A 121 28.02 -39.55 -14.30
N LYS A 122 27.10 -39.52 -15.26
CA LYS A 122 26.86 -40.62 -16.20
C LYS A 122 28.03 -40.81 -17.17
N SER A 123 28.64 -39.72 -17.65
CA SER A 123 29.84 -39.78 -18.48
C SER A 123 31.05 -40.32 -17.70
N PHE A 124 31.20 -39.91 -16.44
CA PHE A 124 32.26 -40.35 -15.54
C PHE A 124 32.10 -41.81 -15.11
N TRP A 125 30.87 -42.28 -14.85
CA TRP A 125 30.59 -43.70 -14.60
C TRP A 125 30.81 -44.56 -15.84
N LYS A 126 30.47 -44.05 -17.02
CA LYS A 126 30.70 -44.76 -18.28
C LYS A 126 32.18 -44.86 -18.64
N SER A 127 32.99 -43.83 -18.36
CA SER A 127 34.44 -43.90 -18.55
C SER A 127 35.09 -44.83 -17.52
N LYS A 128 34.64 -44.80 -16.26
CA LYS A 128 35.16 -45.66 -15.20
C LYS A 128 34.84 -47.14 -15.44
N SER A 129 33.64 -47.49 -15.90
CA SER A 129 33.28 -48.89 -16.24
C SER A 129 33.95 -49.38 -17.52
N GLY A 130 34.20 -48.50 -18.50
CA GLY A 130 34.95 -48.83 -19.70
C GLY A 130 36.41 -49.20 -19.39
N GLN A 131 37.05 -48.42 -18.51
CA GLN A 131 38.43 -48.65 -18.09
C GLN A 131 38.57 -49.92 -17.25
N ASP A 132 37.65 -50.17 -16.31
CA ASP A 132 37.65 -51.37 -15.45
C ASP A 132 37.44 -52.67 -16.27
N ASN A 133 36.59 -52.63 -17.29
CA ASN A 133 36.41 -53.76 -18.21
C ASN A 133 37.63 -54.00 -19.11
N GLN A 134 38.30 -52.93 -19.57
CA GLN A 134 39.51 -53.06 -20.39
C GLN A 134 40.67 -53.62 -19.56
N GLU A 135 40.87 -53.13 -18.34
CA GLU A 135 41.89 -53.60 -17.39
C GLU A 135 41.68 -55.07 -16.99
N LYS A 136 40.43 -55.48 -16.75
CA LYS A 136 40.09 -56.87 -16.46
C LYS A 136 40.33 -57.80 -17.66
N LEU A 137 40.15 -57.31 -18.89
CA LEU A 137 40.39 -58.07 -20.11
C LEU A 137 41.90 -58.22 -20.38
N THR A 138 42.70 -57.17 -20.16
CA THR A 138 44.18 -57.25 -20.26
C THR A 138 44.77 -58.15 -19.19
N ASN A 139 44.29 -58.09 -17.93
CA ASN A 139 44.77 -58.98 -16.88
C ASN A 139 44.47 -60.46 -17.18
N LYS A 140 43.27 -60.77 -17.67
CA LYS A 140 42.92 -62.15 -18.09
C LYS A 140 43.76 -62.63 -19.28
N ARG A 141 44.04 -61.75 -20.25
CA ARG A 141 44.86 -62.07 -21.42
C ARG A 141 46.33 -62.28 -21.04
N LEU A 142 46.86 -61.53 -20.08
CA LEU A 142 48.22 -61.73 -19.56
C LEU A 142 48.35 -63.06 -18.80
N LEU A 143 47.35 -63.43 -17.99
CA LEU A 143 47.35 -64.69 -17.24
C LEU A 143 47.39 -65.92 -18.16
N HIS A 144 46.68 -65.88 -19.30
CA HIS A 144 46.63 -66.99 -20.26
C HIS A 144 47.90 -67.13 -21.12
N ASN A 145 48.76 -66.12 -21.20
CA ASN A 145 50.01 -66.21 -21.97
C ASN A 145 51.21 -66.65 -21.11
N LEU A 146 50.98 -66.97 -19.83
CA LEU A 146 52.02 -67.39 -18.88
C LEU A 146 51.98 -68.88 -18.50
N GLU A 147 51.03 -69.63 -19.07
CA GLU A 147 50.82 -71.07 -18.90
C GLU A 147 51.14 -71.80 -20.21
#